data_AF-A0A5N5SIH9-F1
#
_entry.id   AF-A0A5N5SIH9-F1
#
_cell.length_a   1.000
_cell.length_b   1.000
_cell.length_c   1.000
_cell.angle_alpha   90.00
_cell.angle_beta   90.00
_cell.angle_gamma   90.00
#
_symmetry.space_group_name_H-M   'P 1'
#
loop_
_entity.id
_entity.type
_entity.pdbx_description
1 polymer ?
#
loop_
_entity_poly.entity_id
_entity_poly.type
_entity_poly.pdbx_seq_one_letter_code
_entity_poly.pdbx_strand_id
1 'polypeptide(L)'
;MLLIYTNANVFVGVCLYATSSALAAVAPFDYTTCILVMGIVCTIYSTVGGIRAVVWTDVFQLIVMTIGMLIYVIAGVIQIGGIGNLFNIAEEGKRLEFFNMNPSIYERHNFYNTIAFGVFFYGTTFGVSQINTQRICAVRTLQDARKVLIYTFVGFVFLQILIFSGGLVTYASYAGCDPVLDGKIEKHNQVLSHFIVDKLGHMIGLPGIFTATLISSTLSTVPFSSVVNAQVALIWRDLLMKFKIFSQASPLQSSIINKILTFICGAIFIAMAFLTAKTESIIQLTSSVSGILIGLIFGIFMLGLCFPRSNRKGAWTGIIVSSIFLLWIYIGALKYGKSPNILPLSTEVCPIDMISNKTFAGSNDTIAGNEMDFNGTRSILFQNKGNHSGTQKEER
;
A
#
# COMPACT_ATOMS: atom_id res chain seq x y z
N MET A 1 -21.27 5.17 -7.82
CA MET A 1 -20.82 3.99 -8.59
C MET A 1 -19.50 4.24 -9.31
N LEU A 2 -19.43 5.14 -10.31
CA LEU A 2 -18.20 5.37 -11.11
C LEU A 2 -16.96 5.65 -10.24
N LEU A 3 -17.08 6.56 -9.26
CA LEU A 3 -15.98 6.87 -8.34
C LEU A 3 -15.47 5.65 -7.55
N ILE A 4 -16.40 4.79 -7.09
CA ILE A 4 -16.07 3.56 -6.36
C ILE A 4 -15.34 2.58 -7.29
N TYR A 5 -15.82 2.46 -8.53
CA TYR A 5 -15.24 1.56 -9.53
C TYR A 5 -13.82 1.98 -9.91
N THR A 6 -13.62 3.26 -10.24
CA THR A 6 -12.31 3.79 -10.58
C THR A 6 -11.35 3.64 -9.41
N ASN A 7 -11.74 4.04 -8.20
CA ASN A 7 -10.90 3.91 -7.00
C ASN A 7 -10.42 2.46 -6.80
N ALA A 8 -11.35 1.51 -6.90
CA ALA A 8 -11.07 0.09 -6.73
C ALA A 8 -10.06 -0.44 -7.77
N ASN A 9 -10.19 -0.07 -9.05
CA ASN A 9 -9.26 -0.52 -10.10
C ASN A 9 -7.83 -0.06 -9.84
N VAL A 10 -7.67 1.22 -9.51
CA VAL A 10 -6.33 1.80 -9.34
C VAL A 10 -5.69 1.28 -8.04
N PHE A 11 -6.46 1.17 -6.96
CA PHE A 11 -6.00 0.61 -5.70
C PHE A 11 -5.52 -0.84 -5.84
N VAL A 12 -6.31 -1.70 -6.48
CA VAL A 12 -5.94 -3.11 -6.69
C VAL A 12 -4.71 -3.23 -7.61
N GLY A 13 -4.60 -2.38 -8.64
CA GLY A 13 -3.42 -2.35 -9.51
C GLY A 13 -2.13 -2.02 -8.75
N VAL A 14 -2.14 -0.96 -7.92
CA VAL A 14 -0.98 -0.58 -7.09
C VAL A 14 -0.60 -1.69 -6.13
N CYS A 15 -1.60 -2.29 -5.47
CA CYS A 15 -1.36 -3.37 -4.53
C CYS A 15 -0.76 -4.60 -5.21
N LEU A 16 -1.28 -5.00 -6.39
CA LEU A 16 -0.75 -6.12 -7.16
C LEU A 16 0.71 -5.88 -7.57
N TYR A 17 1.04 -4.66 -8.04
CA TYR A 17 2.42 -4.28 -8.32
C TYR A 17 3.32 -4.37 -7.10
N ALA A 18 2.91 -3.77 -5.97
CA ALA A 18 3.71 -3.77 -4.74
C ALA A 18 4.02 -5.20 -4.27
N THR A 19 3.02 -6.08 -4.31
CA THR A 19 3.20 -7.48 -3.93
C THR A 19 4.04 -8.28 -4.92
N SER A 20 3.90 -8.05 -6.23
CA SER A 20 4.73 -8.72 -7.24
C SER A 20 6.19 -8.26 -7.18
N SER A 21 6.44 -7.00 -6.81
CA SER A 21 7.80 -6.48 -6.56
C SER A 21 8.42 -7.13 -5.32
N ALA A 22 7.64 -7.31 -4.25
CA ALA A 22 8.09 -8.01 -3.05
C ALA A 22 8.36 -9.50 -3.31
N LEU A 23 7.54 -10.15 -4.16
CA LEU A 23 7.71 -11.54 -4.57
C LEU A 23 8.94 -11.74 -5.47
N ALA A 24 9.18 -10.83 -6.41
CA ALA A 24 10.36 -10.88 -7.29
C ALA A 24 11.68 -10.71 -6.53
N ALA A 25 11.67 -10.15 -5.32
CA ALA A 25 12.85 -10.07 -4.46
C ALA A 25 13.22 -11.41 -3.79
N VAL A 26 12.28 -12.36 -3.70
CA VAL A 26 12.46 -13.67 -3.05
C VAL A 26 12.45 -14.82 -4.06
N ALA A 27 11.80 -14.64 -5.20
CA ALA A 27 11.66 -15.63 -6.24
C ALA A 27 12.63 -15.34 -7.41
N PRO A 28 13.08 -16.36 -8.15
CA PRO A 28 13.98 -16.18 -9.30
C PRO A 28 13.28 -15.63 -10.56
N PHE A 29 12.08 -15.06 -10.42
CA PHE A 29 11.25 -14.61 -11.53
C PHE A 29 11.23 -13.09 -11.63
N ASP A 30 11.24 -12.57 -12.86
CA ASP A 30 11.05 -11.13 -13.09
C ASP A 30 9.69 -10.63 -12.56
N TYR A 31 9.62 -9.36 -12.18
CA TYR A 31 8.41 -8.74 -11.64
C TYR A 31 7.23 -8.82 -12.63
N THR A 32 7.50 -8.75 -13.95
CA THR A 32 6.50 -8.93 -15.01
C THR A 32 5.81 -10.30 -14.92
N THR A 33 6.62 -11.35 -14.74
CA THR A 33 6.13 -12.73 -14.60
C THR A 33 5.33 -12.87 -13.32
N CYS A 34 5.81 -12.28 -12.22
CA CYS A 34 5.10 -12.28 -10.95
C CYS A 34 3.72 -11.59 -11.04
N ILE A 35 3.60 -10.46 -11.76
CA ILE A 35 2.32 -9.77 -11.98
C ILE A 35 1.35 -10.66 -12.76
N LEU A 36 1.81 -11.27 -13.85
CA LEU A 36 0.97 -12.12 -14.70
C LEU A 36 0.50 -13.37 -13.96
N VAL A 37 1.42 -14.10 -13.33
CA VAL A 37 1.09 -15.33 -12.60
C VAL A 37 0.08 -15.05 -11.49
N MET A 38 0.36 -14.05 -10.65
CA MET A 38 -0.53 -13.69 -9.54
C MET A 38 -1.89 -13.22 -10.06
N GLY A 39 -1.92 -12.30 -11.02
CA GLY A 39 -3.16 -11.76 -11.59
C GLY A 39 -4.02 -12.81 -12.29
N ILE A 40 -3.42 -13.71 -13.08
CA ILE A 40 -4.13 -14.79 -13.79
C ILE A 40 -4.68 -15.79 -12.80
N VAL A 41 -3.87 -16.27 -11.85
CA VAL A 41 -4.32 -17.21 -10.80
C VAL A 41 -5.48 -16.58 -10.03
N CYS A 42 -5.33 -15.32 -9.60
CA CYS A 42 -6.38 -14.56 -8.92
C CYS A 42 -7.69 -14.51 -9.71
N THR A 43 -7.61 -14.21 -11.00
CA THR A 43 -8.76 -14.08 -11.88
C THR A 43 -9.46 -15.42 -12.08
N ILE A 44 -8.71 -16.49 -12.32
CA ILE A 44 -9.26 -17.83 -12.57
C ILE A 44 -10.01 -18.34 -11.34
N TYR A 45 -9.39 -18.34 -10.15
CA TYR A 45 -10.06 -18.88 -8.98
C TYR A 45 -11.29 -18.06 -8.57
N SER A 46 -11.23 -16.73 -8.74
CA SER A 46 -12.38 -15.84 -8.50
C SER A 46 -13.53 -16.12 -9.48
N THR A 47 -13.20 -16.46 -10.73
CA THR A 47 -14.19 -16.78 -11.78
C THR A 47 -14.87 -18.12 -11.51
N VAL A 48 -14.11 -19.13 -11.08
CA VAL A 48 -14.64 -20.47 -10.83
C VAL A 48 -15.42 -20.53 -9.52
N GLY A 49 -14.89 -19.92 -8.46
CA GLY A 49 -15.32 -20.19 -7.09
C GLY A 49 -16.55 -19.40 -6.60
N GLY A 50 -16.79 -18.20 -7.14
CA GLY A 50 -17.82 -17.30 -6.62
C GLY A 50 -17.61 -16.93 -5.14
N ILE A 51 -18.58 -16.25 -4.52
CA ILE A 51 -18.39 -15.68 -3.17
C ILE A 51 -18.10 -16.74 -2.08
N ARG A 52 -18.71 -17.94 -2.18
CA ARG A 52 -18.52 -18.97 -1.15
C ARG A 52 -17.11 -19.55 -1.17
N ALA A 53 -16.57 -19.85 -2.34
CA ALA A 53 -15.21 -20.35 -2.44
C ALA A 53 -14.21 -19.27 -2.03
N VAL A 54 -14.43 -18.02 -2.44
CA VAL A 54 -13.58 -16.88 -2.04
C VAL A 54 -13.50 -16.75 -0.52
N VAL A 55 -14.63 -16.89 0.19
CA VAL A 55 -14.61 -16.84 1.67
C VAL A 55 -13.82 -18.01 2.27
N TRP A 56 -13.92 -19.22 1.72
CA TRP A 56 -13.14 -20.36 2.23
C TRP A 56 -11.65 -20.24 1.93
N THR A 57 -11.27 -19.73 0.76
CA THR A 57 -9.86 -19.46 0.44
C THR A 57 -9.30 -18.38 1.36
N ASP A 58 -10.07 -17.35 1.69
CA ASP A 58 -9.67 -16.30 2.63
C ASP A 58 -9.42 -16.86 4.04
N VAL A 59 -10.24 -17.81 4.50
CA VAL A 59 -10.03 -18.47 5.81
C VAL A 59 -8.70 -19.22 5.82
N PHE A 60 -8.40 -19.97 4.77
CA PHE A 60 -7.12 -20.68 4.65
C PHE A 60 -5.94 -19.70 4.59
N GLN A 61 -6.06 -18.62 3.81
CA GLN A 61 -5.03 -17.60 3.67
C GLN A 61 -4.77 -16.86 4.99
N LEU A 62 -5.82 -16.55 5.76
CA LEU A 62 -5.67 -15.97 7.09
C LEU A 62 -4.82 -16.86 8.02
N ILE A 63 -5.05 -18.17 8.00
CA ILE A 63 -4.28 -19.14 8.81
C ILE A 63 -2.81 -19.14 8.36
N VAL A 64 -2.55 -19.27 7.05
CA VAL A 64 -1.19 -19.28 6.48
C VAL A 64 -0.47 -17.98 6.81
N MET A 65 -1.12 -16.84 6.63
CA MET A 65 -0.54 -15.53 6.91
C MET A 65 -0.22 -15.35 8.39
N THR A 66 -1.11 -15.79 9.26
CA THR A 66 -0.92 -15.69 10.72
C THR A 66 0.28 -16.52 11.15
N ILE A 67 0.34 -17.79 10.71
CA ILE A 67 1.43 -18.70 11.06
C ILE A 67 2.76 -18.17 10.49
N GLY A 68 2.80 -17.76 9.23
CA GLY A 68 4.02 -17.27 8.63
C GLY A 68 4.54 -15.98 9.25
N MET A 69 3.65 -15.04 9.60
CA MET A 69 4.03 -13.83 10.32
C MET A 69 4.50 -14.12 11.75
N LEU A 70 3.91 -15.10 12.44
CA LEU A 70 4.38 -15.53 13.77
C LEU A 70 5.79 -16.12 13.69
N ILE A 71 6.03 -17.05 12.75
CA ILE A 71 7.34 -17.66 12.57
C ILE A 71 8.36 -16.58 12.19
N TYR A 72 7.98 -15.66 11.30
CA TYR A 72 8.81 -14.54 10.88
C TYR A 72 9.27 -13.67 12.08
N VAL A 73 8.34 -13.24 12.93
CA VAL A 73 8.65 -12.42 14.11
C VAL A 73 9.50 -13.20 15.11
N ILE A 74 9.16 -14.46 15.41
CA ILE A 74 9.89 -15.29 16.37
C ILE A 74 11.33 -15.53 15.89
N ALA A 75 11.50 -15.90 14.63
CA ALA A 75 12.82 -16.18 14.07
C ALA A 75 13.71 -14.95 14.06
N GLY A 76 13.17 -13.78 13.68
CA GLY A 76 13.94 -12.55 13.70
C GLY A 76 14.26 -12.06 15.11
N VAL A 77 13.36 -12.23 16.10
CA VAL A 77 13.66 -11.96 17.52
C VAL A 77 14.81 -12.83 18.03
N ILE A 78 14.83 -14.12 17.68
CA ILE A 78 15.91 -15.03 18.05
C ILE A 78 17.23 -14.57 17.43
N GLN A 79 17.21 -14.16 16.16
CA GLN A 79 18.40 -13.68 15.46
C GLN A 79 19.00 -12.40 16.05
N ILE A 80 18.16 -11.51 16.59
CA ILE A 80 18.59 -10.28 17.26
C ILE A 80 19.15 -10.54 18.67
N GLY A 81 18.96 -11.75 19.22
CA GLY A 81 19.38 -12.10 20.59
C GLY A 81 18.30 -11.89 21.66
N GLY A 82 17.04 -11.79 21.26
CA GLY A 82 15.89 -11.75 22.16
C GLY A 82 15.10 -10.44 22.14
N ILE A 83 13.92 -10.47 22.78
CA ILE A 83 12.96 -9.37 22.78
C ILE A 83 13.53 -8.11 23.46
N GLY A 84 14.33 -8.27 24.53
CA GLY A 84 14.93 -7.14 25.23
C GLY A 84 15.85 -6.32 24.33
N ASN A 85 16.71 -6.97 23.55
CA ASN A 85 17.61 -6.30 22.62
C ASN A 85 16.85 -5.60 21.49
N LEU A 86 15.77 -6.21 20.99
CA LEU A 86 14.88 -5.61 20.00
C LEU A 86 14.32 -4.26 20.48
N PHE A 87 13.80 -4.19 21.71
CA PHE A 87 13.26 -2.95 22.26
C PHE A 87 14.34 -1.90 22.51
N ASN A 88 15.51 -2.30 23.01
CA ASN A 88 16.63 -1.37 23.24
C ASN A 88 17.08 -0.71 21.93
N ILE A 89 17.33 -1.51 20.87
CA ILE A 89 17.73 -1.00 19.56
C ILE A 89 16.64 -0.09 18.97
N ALA A 90 15.37 -0.46 19.14
CA ALA A 90 14.25 0.33 18.64
C ALA A 90 14.08 1.67 19.38
N GLU A 91 14.37 1.71 20.67
CA GLU A 91 14.36 2.92 21.50
C GLU A 91 15.53 3.85 21.16
N GLU A 92 16.75 3.31 21.03
CA GLU A 92 17.93 4.05 20.56
C GLU A 92 17.70 4.66 19.17
N GLY A 93 17.07 3.90 18.28
CA GLY A 93 16.67 4.33 16.95
C GLY A 93 15.50 5.32 16.91
N LYS A 94 14.90 5.65 18.07
CA LYS A 94 13.68 6.48 18.21
C LYS A 94 12.53 6.02 17.32
N ARG A 95 12.38 4.70 17.15
CA ARG A 95 11.33 4.09 16.32
C ARG A 95 10.07 3.72 17.11
N LEU A 96 10.11 3.83 18.44
CA LEU A 96 8.99 3.57 19.35
C LEU A 96 8.32 4.88 19.76
N GLU A 97 7.55 5.46 18.85
CA GLU A 97 6.73 6.65 19.15
C GLU A 97 5.25 6.27 19.21
N PHE A 98 4.71 6.10 20.41
CA PHE A 98 3.31 5.68 20.60
C PHE A 98 2.32 6.85 20.50
N PHE A 99 2.67 8.02 21.06
CA PHE A 99 1.74 9.14 21.21
C PHE A 99 2.41 10.49 20.92
N ASN A 100 2.50 10.84 19.63
CA ASN A 100 2.82 12.22 19.24
C ASN A 100 1.59 13.12 19.39
N MET A 101 1.52 13.90 20.47
CA MET A 101 0.41 14.80 20.78
C MET A 101 0.53 16.20 20.16
N ASN A 102 1.43 16.41 19.18
CA ASN A 102 1.54 17.69 18.49
C ASN A 102 0.28 17.93 17.62
N PRO A 103 -0.48 19.02 17.82
CA PRO A 103 -1.67 19.33 17.02
C PRO A 103 -1.36 19.92 15.63
N SER A 104 -0.11 19.93 15.20
CA SER A 104 0.30 20.44 13.89
C SER A 104 -0.33 19.66 12.73
N ILE A 105 -1.12 20.34 11.89
CA ILE A 105 -1.68 19.77 10.66
C ILE A 105 -0.64 19.50 9.56
N TYR A 106 0.58 20.02 9.71
CA TYR A 106 1.69 19.82 8.77
C TYR A 106 2.48 18.54 9.04
N GLU A 107 2.32 17.95 10.22
CA GLU A 107 2.96 16.66 10.52
C GLU A 107 2.20 15.52 9.85
N ARG A 108 2.95 14.67 9.14
CA ARG A 108 2.39 13.55 8.38
C ARG A 108 1.60 12.57 9.27
N HIS A 109 2.13 12.28 10.46
CA HIS A 109 1.53 11.37 11.42
C HIS A 109 1.65 11.97 12.83
N ASN A 110 0.51 12.31 13.43
CA ASN A 110 0.37 12.62 14.85
C ASN A 110 -0.90 11.92 15.37
N PHE A 111 -1.15 11.96 16.68
CA PHE A 111 -2.30 11.31 17.30
C PHE A 111 -3.64 11.73 16.65
N TYR A 112 -3.84 13.03 16.45
CA TYR A 112 -5.08 13.59 15.91
C TYR A 112 -5.34 13.20 14.46
N ASN A 113 -4.35 13.38 13.59
CA ASN A 113 -4.40 13.04 12.17
C ASN A 113 -4.58 11.52 11.98
N THR A 114 -3.94 10.70 12.83
CA THR A 114 -4.04 9.24 12.76
C THR A 114 -5.42 8.75 13.19
N ILE A 115 -5.99 9.30 14.28
CA ILE A 115 -7.36 8.97 14.70
C ILE A 115 -8.37 9.45 13.65
N ALA A 116 -8.23 10.68 13.16
CA ALA A 116 -9.10 11.21 12.12
C ALA A 116 -9.06 10.31 10.87
N PHE A 117 -7.87 9.96 10.39
CA PHE A 117 -7.69 9.00 9.30
C PHE A 117 -8.38 7.67 9.59
N GLY A 118 -8.19 7.10 10.79
CA GLY A 118 -8.84 5.87 11.20
C GLY A 118 -10.36 5.94 11.12
N VAL A 119 -10.98 7.00 11.66
CA VAL A 119 -12.44 7.19 11.61
C VAL A 119 -12.96 7.23 10.18
N PHE A 120 -12.33 8.03 9.29
CA PHE A 120 -12.77 8.16 7.91
C PHE A 120 -12.50 6.90 7.09
N PHE A 121 -11.30 6.33 7.21
CA PHE A 121 -10.88 5.16 6.45
C PHE A 121 -11.67 3.91 6.83
N TYR A 122 -11.73 3.57 8.13
CA TYR A 122 -12.48 2.41 8.59
C TYR A 122 -14.00 2.64 8.54
N GLY A 123 -14.46 3.87 8.77
CA GLY A 123 -15.86 4.25 8.57
C GLY A 123 -16.33 3.99 7.14
N THR A 124 -15.52 4.34 6.14
CA THR A 124 -15.82 4.01 4.73
C THR A 124 -15.75 2.51 4.48
N THR A 125 -14.71 1.86 5.00
CA THR A 125 -14.41 0.45 4.75
C THR A 125 -15.51 -0.47 5.30
N PHE A 126 -16.03 -0.21 6.49
CA PHE A 126 -17.09 -1.05 7.09
C PHE A 126 -18.50 -0.52 6.86
N GLY A 127 -18.67 0.80 6.67
CA GLY A 127 -19.99 1.42 6.50
C GLY A 127 -20.46 1.51 5.05
N VAL A 128 -19.55 1.64 4.09
CA VAL A 128 -19.90 1.95 2.68
C VAL A 128 -19.35 0.93 1.69
N SER A 129 -18.19 0.33 1.97
CA SER A 129 -17.56 -0.61 1.05
C SER A 129 -18.42 -1.85 0.83
N GLN A 130 -18.68 -2.15 -0.45
CA GLN A 130 -19.47 -3.30 -0.85
C GLN A 130 -18.89 -4.62 -0.33
N ILE A 131 -17.56 -4.74 -0.20
CA ILE A 131 -16.89 -5.96 0.25
C ILE A 131 -17.38 -6.37 1.64
N ASN A 132 -17.34 -5.44 2.59
CA ASN A 132 -17.70 -5.72 3.98
C ASN A 132 -19.21 -5.79 4.15
N THR A 133 -19.96 -4.88 3.53
CA THR A 133 -21.43 -4.89 3.58
C THR A 133 -21.99 -6.21 3.06
N GLN A 134 -21.46 -6.74 1.95
CA GLN A 134 -21.91 -8.00 1.38
C GLN A 134 -21.66 -9.19 2.32
N ARG A 135 -20.52 -9.21 3.02
CA ARG A 135 -20.18 -10.27 3.99
C ARG A 135 -21.07 -10.20 5.22
N ILE A 136 -21.31 -9.00 5.76
CA ILE A 136 -22.17 -8.78 6.93
C ILE A 136 -23.62 -9.18 6.61
N CYS A 137 -24.14 -8.80 5.44
CA CYS A 137 -25.49 -9.16 5.01
C CYS A 137 -25.68 -10.63 4.62
N ALA A 138 -24.59 -11.39 4.41
CA ALA A 138 -24.67 -12.82 4.13
C ALA A 138 -24.92 -13.68 5.38
N VAL A 139 -24.84 -13.06 6.57
CA VAL A 139 -25.07 -13.72 7.85
C VAL A 139 -26.57 -13.82 8.16
N ARG A 140 -26.99 -14.90 8.84
CA ARG A 140 -28.41 -15.22 9.09
C ARG A 140 -29.13 -14.22 10.00
N THR A 141 -28.46 -13.69 11.01
CA THR A 141 -29.08 -12.85 12.04
C THR A 141 -28.26 -11.58 12.31
N LEU A 142 -28.94 -10.54 12.81
CA LEU A 142 -28.28 -9.30 13.23
C LEU A 142 -27.31 -9.52 14.39
N GLN A 143 -27.62 -10.45 15.30
CA GLN A 143 -26.73 -10.79 16.41
C GLN A 143 -25.42 -11.41 15.91
N ASP A 144 -25.50 -12.30 14.94
CA ASP A 144 -24.32 -12.91 14.34
C ASP A 144 -23.51 -11.89 13.54
N ALA A 145 -24.17 -10.97 12.84
CA ALA A 145 -23.49 -9.85 12.17
C ALA A 145 -22.69 -8.98 13.16
N ARG A 146 -23.21 -8.72 14.37
CA ARG A 146 -22.46 -8.00 15.43
C ARG A 146 -21.25 -8.82 15.92
N LYS A 147 -21.40 -10.13 16.12
CA LYS A 147 -20.28 -11.01 16.49
C LYS A 147 -19.18 -11.00 15.42
N VAL A 148 -19.54 -11.03 14.14
CA VAL A 148 -18.58 -10.94 13.01
C VAL A 148 -17.76 -9.66 13.08
N LEU A 149 -18.38 -8.51 13.39
CA LEU A 149 -17.67 -7.25 13.55
C LEU A 149 -16.68 -7.28 14.73
N ILE A 150 -17.07 -7.88 15.86
CA ILE A 150 -16.18 -8.05 17.03
C ILE A 150 -14.99 -8.95 16.67
N TYR A 151 -15.24 -10.10 16.05
CA TYR A 151 -14.17 -11.01 15.63
C TYR A 151 -13.23 -10.35 14.61
N THR A 152 -13.76 -9.52 13.72
CA THR A 152 -12.97 -8.77 12.75
C THR A 152 -12.09 -7.74 13.46
N PHE A 153 -12.62 -7.03 14.45
CA PHE A 153 -11.83 -6.08 15.25
C PHE A 153 -10.68 -6.77 15.98
N VAL A 154 -10.96 -7.86 16.70
CA VAL A 154 -9.94 -8.62 17.44
C VAL A 154 -8.88 -9.18 16.50
N GLY A 155 -9.29 -9.80 15.39
CA GLY A 155 -8.37 -10.34 14.39
C GLY A 155 -7.52 -9.25 13.73
N PHE A 156 -8.11 -8.09 13.44
CA PHE A 156 -7.41 -6.95 12.87
C PHE A 156 -6.33 -6.40 13.81
N VAL A 157 -6.67 -6.18 15.09
CA VAL A 157 -5.71 -5.73 16.11
C VAL A 157 -4.56 -6.73 16.24
N PHE A 158 -4.87 -8.02 16.31
CA PHE A 158 -3.86 -9.07 16.42
C PHE A 158 -2.90 -9.10 15.23
N LEU A 159 -3.42 -9.08 13.99
CA LEU A 159 -2.58 -9.06 12.79
C LEU A 159 -1.74 -7.79 12.68
N GLN A 160 -2.28 -6.63 13.06
CA GLN A 160 -1.52 -5.38 13.05
C GLN A 160 -0.34 -5.42 14.02
N ILE A 161 -0.53 -5.98 15.22
CA ILE A 161 0.57 -6.18 16.16
C ILE A 161 1.68 -7.01 15.51
N LEU A 162 1.35 -8.13 14.85
CA LEU A 162 2.34 -8.96 14.17
C LEU A 162 3.08 -8.21 13.05
N ILE A 163 2.38 -7.40 12.26
CA ILE A 163 2.97 -6.60 11.18
C ILE A 163 3.92 -5.54 11.75
N PHE A 164 3.50 -4.80 12.79
CA PHE A 164 4.35 -3.80 13.45
C PHE A 164 5.59 -4.44 14.10
N SER A 165 5.41 -5.55 14.81
CA SER A 165 6.53 -6.33 15.37
C SER A 165 7.48 -6.80 14.27
N GLY A 166 6.95 -7.24 13.13
CA GLY A 166 7.78 -7.67 12.01
C GLY A 166 8.60 -6.53 11.38
N GLY A 167 8.00 -5.35 11.24
CA GLY A 167 8.73 -4.15 10.80
C GLY A 167 9.83 -3.75 11.77
N LEU A 168 9.56 -3.84 13.09
CA LEU A 168 10.55 -3.54 14.13
C LEU A 168 11.72 -4.53 14.10
N VAL A 169 11.43 -5.82 13.95
CA VAL A 169 12.43 -6.89 13.82
C VAL A 169 13.31 -6.67 12.59
N THR A 170 12.72 -6.30 11.46
CA THR A 170 13.48 -5.97 10.24
C THR A 170 14.42 -4.79 10.48
N TYR A 171 13.90 -3.72 11.08
CA TYR A 171 14.69 -2.53 11.40
C TYR A 171 15.87 -2.86 12.33
N ALA A 172 15.59 -3.55 13.45
CA ALA A 172 16.62 -3.86 14.43
C ALA A 172 17.69 -4.81 13.89
N SER A 173 17.33 -5.68 12.94
CA SER A 173 18.29 -6.59 12.27
C SER A 173 19.27 -5.86 11.34
N TYR A 174 18.89 -4.67 10.86
CA TYR A 174 19.70 -3.80 10.00
C TYR A 174 20.12 -2.51 10.70
N ALA A 175 20.01 -2.45 12.03
CA ALA A 175 20.48 -1.30 12.80
C ALA A 175 21.99 -1.13 12.59
N GLY A 176 22.39 -0.01 11.98
CA GLY A 176 23.79 0.30 11.65
C GLY A 176 24.25 -0.17 10.26
N CYS A 177 23.48 -0.98 9.56
CA CYS A 177 23.75 -1.31 8.15
C CYS A 177 22.44 -1.41 7.35
N ASP A 178 21.99 -0.25 6.86
CA ASP A 178 20.78 -0.19 6.05
C ASP A 178 21.03 -0.76 4.63
N PRO A 179 20.26 -1.79 4.19
CA PRO A 179 20.50 -2.46 2.92
C PRO A 179 20.10 -1.63 1.68
N VAL A 180 19.30 -0.58 1.84
CA VAL A 180 18.95 0.35 0.76
C VAL A 180 20.10 1.34 0.56
N LEU A 181 20.64 1.88 1.66
CA LEU A 181 21.80 2.78 1.60
C LEU A 181 23.08 2.07 1.14
N ASP A 182 23.23 0.79 1.49
CA ASP A 182 24.33 -0.08 1.05
C ASP A 182 24.20 -0.51 -0.43
N GLY A 183 23.11 -0.14 -1.11
CA GLY A 183 22.90 -0.45 -2.53
C GLY A 183 22.55 -1.90 -2.83
N LYS A 184 22.33 -2.73 -1.82
CA LYS A 184 21.87 -4.13 -1.97
C LYS A 184 20.42 -4.22 -2.45
N ILE A 185 19.65 -3.17 -2.22
CA ILE A 185 18.24 -3.09 -2.61
C ILE A 185 17.96 -1.70 -3.19
N GLU A 186 17.23 -1.63 -4.31
CA GLU A 186 16.85 -0.36 -4.94
C GLU A 186 15.70 0.36 -4.20
N LYS A 187 14.79 -0.40 -3.56
CA LYS A 187 13.54 0.13 -3.00
C LYS A 187 13.28 -0.31 -1.57
N HIS A 188 12.82 0.63 -0.75
CA HIS A 188 12.41 0.39 0.64
C HIS A 188 11.31 -0.68 0.80
N ASN A 189 10.44 -0.86 -0.21
CA ASN A 189 9.36 -1.85 -0.16
C ASN A 189 9.86 -3.31 -0.19
N GLN A 190 11.12 -3.53 -0.55
CA GLN A 190 11.72 -4.87 -0.67
C GLN A 190 12.51 -5.28 0.58
N VAL A 191 12.68 -4.38 1.57
CA VAL A 191 13.53 -4.61 2.75
C VAL A 191 13.07 -5.84 3.55
N LEU A 192 11.75 -5.99 3.76
CA LEU A 192 11.20 -7.14 4.48
C LEU A 192 11.48 -8.47 3.76
N SER A 193 11.33 -8.48 2.43
CA SER A 193 11.64 -9.65 1.60
C SER A 193 13.13 -9.98 1.61
N HIS A 194 13.99 -8.97 1.51
CA HIS A 194 15.43 -9.13 1.50
C HIS A 194 15.95 -9.68 2.82
N PHE A 195 15.44 -9.18 3.95
CA PHE A 195 15.79 -9.68 5.29
C PHE A 195 15.69 -11.20 5.41
N ILE A 196 14.67 -11.78 4.78
CA ILE A 196 14.41 -13.22 4.92
C ILE A 196 15.37 -14.05 4.08
N VAL A 197 15.73 -13.56 2.90
CA VAL A 197 16.72 -14.22 2.05
C VAL A 197 18.12 -14.07 2.65
N ASP A 198 18.46 -12.86 3.10
CA ASP A 198 19.79 -12.51 3.61
C ASP A 198 20.05 -13.12 4.99
N LYS A 199 19.20 -12.83 5.98
CA LYS A 199 19.45 -13.20 7.38
C LYS A 199 18.86 -14.53 7.78
N LEU A 200 17.71 -14.89 7.22
CA LEU A 200 16.95 -16.09 7.59
C LEU A 200 17.06 -17.22 6.56
N GLY A 201 17.80 -17.02 5.46
CA GLY A 201 17.91 -17.98 4.35
C GLY A 201 18.59 -19.30 4.73
N HIS A 202 19.41 -19.29 5.79
CA HIS A 202 20.06 -20.48 6.33
C HIS A 202 19.05 -21.49 6.93
N MET A 203 17.85 -21.06 7.30
CA MET A 203 16.78 -21.93 7.79
C MET A 203 15.98 -22.48 6.61
N ILE A 204 16.25 -23.73 6.25
CA ILE A 204 15.58 -24.43 5.15
C ILE A 204 14.05 -24.42 5.38
N GLY A 205 13.31 -23.93 4.38
CA GLY A 205 11.84 -23.87 4.39
C GLY A 205 11.25 -22.52 4.83
N LEU A 206 11.98 -21.73 5.62
CA LEU A 206 11.46 -20.45 6.13
C LEU A 206 11.21 -19.40 5.03
N PRO A 207 12.12 -19.19 4.04
CA PRO A 207 11.82 -18.34 2.89
C PRO A 207 10.59 -18.78 2.09
N GLY A 208 10.34 -20.10 2.02
CA GLY A 208 9.16 -20.66 1.36
C GLY A 208 7.87 -20.35 2.11
N ILE A 209 7.87 -20.50 3.45
CA ILE A 209 6.73 -20.13 4.31
C ILE A 209 6.41 -18.64 4.20
N PHE A 210 7.44 -17.80 4.19
CA PHE A 210 7.23 -16.36 4.02
C PHE A 210 6.72 -16.02 2.63
N THR A 211 7.28 -16.63 1.58
CA THR A 211 6.79 -16.43 0.21
C THR A 211 5.33 -16.87 0.09
N ALA A 212 4.95 -17.99 0.69
CA ALA A 212 3.55 -18.43 0.78
C ALA A 212 2.67 -17.43 1.57
N THR A 213 3.22 -16.78 2.60
CA THR A 213 2.54 -15.73 3.37
C THR A 213 2.33 -14.46 2.57
N LEU A 214 3.34 -14.01 1.82
CA LEU A 214 3.23 -12.88 0.90
C LEU A 214 2.20 -13.16 -0.20
N ILE A 215 2.25 -14.35 -0.80
CA ILE A 215 1.31 -14.79 -1.83
C ILE A 215 -0.11 -14.87 -1.23
N SER A 216 -0.28 -15.46 -0.05
CA SER A 216 -1.58 -15.55 0.63
C SER A 216 -2.14 -14.17 0.98
N SER A 217 -1.30 -13.26 1.47
CA SER A 217 -1.67 -11.86 1.71
C SER A 217 -2.05 -11.15 0.42
N THR A 218 -1.37 -11.45 -0.68
CA THR A 218 -1.74 -10.89 -1.98
C THR A 218 -3.06 -11.44 -2.49
N LEU A 219 -3.30 -12.73 -2.33
CA LEU A 219 -4.52 -13.37 -2.80
C LEU A 219 -5.75 -12.97 -1.97
N SER A 220 -5.59 -12.77 -0.67
CA SER A 220 -6.67 -12.44 0.30
C SER A 220 -6.82 -10.95 0.56
N THR A 221 -5.69 -10.25 0.81
CA THR A 221 -5.61 -8.89 1.37
C THR A 221 -5.42 -7.82 0.30
N VAL A 222 -4.66 -8.10 -0.77
CA VAL A 222 -4.85 -7.30 -1.97
C VAL A 222 -6.25 -7.66 -2.42
N PRO A 223 -7.18 -6.70 -2.48
CA PRO A 223 -8.59 -7.05 -2.52
C PRO A 223 -9.02 -7.72 -3.83
N PHE A 224 -8.13 -8.32 -4.62
CA PHE A 224 -8.39 -8.78 -5.97
C PHE A 224 -9.67 -9.61 -6.03
N SER A 225 -9.75 -10.76 -5.36
CA SER A 225 -10.95 -11.61 -5.41
C SER A 225 -12.18 -10.93 -4.82
N SER A 226 -12.04 -10.31 -3.65
CA SER A 226 -13.13 -9.63 -2.94
C SER A 226 -13.67 -8.41 -3.67
N VAL A 227 -12.80 -7.59 -4.27
CA VAL A 227 -13.12 -6.41 -5.07
C VAL A 227 -13.62 -6.80 -6.43
N VAL A 228 -13.03 -7.78 -7.13
CA VAL A 228 -13.62 -8.26 -8.38
C VAL A 228 -15.05 -8.70 -8.09
N ASN A 229 -15.26 -9.52 -7.04
CA ASN A 229 -16.58 -10.04 -6.72
C ASN A 229 -17.57 -8.92 -6.29
N ALA A 230 -17.10 -7.92 -5.55
CA ALA A 230 -17.88 -6.73 -5.21
C ALA A 230 -18.19 -5.85 -6.43
N GLN A 231 -17.24 -5.65 -7.34
CA GLN A 231 -17.43 -4.88 -8.57
C GLN A 231 -18.42 -5.56 -9.52
N VAL A 232 -18.29 -6.88 -9.70
CA VAL A 232 -19.22 -7.70 -10.47
C VAL A 232 -20.63 -7.56 -9.90
N ALA A 233 -20.77 -7.62 -8.57
CA ALA A 233 -22.07 -7.41 -7.91
C ALA A 233 -22.63 -5.99 -8.13
N LEU A 234 -21.79 -4.95 -8.05
CA LEU A 234 -22.18 -3.56 -8.31
C LEU A 234 -22.59 -3.36 -9.78
N ILE A 235 -21.82 -3.84 -10.74
CA ILE A 235 -22.15 -3.75 -12.16
C ILE A 235 -23.44 -4.51 -12.46
N TRP A 236 -23.59 -5.72 -11.91
CA TRP A 236 -24.80 -6.51 -12.10
C TRP A 236 -26.05 -5.77 -11.60
N ARG A 237 -26.01 -5.25 -10.37
CA ARG A 237 -27.17 -4.65 -9.71
C ARG A 237 -27.44 -3.21 -10.13
N ASP A 238 -26.40 -2.40 -10.30
CA ASP A 238 -26.56 -0.96 -10.57
C ASP A 238 -26.57 -0.63 -12.07
N LEU A 239 -26.04 -1.50 -12.94
CA LEU A 239 -25.99 -1.28 -14.39
C LEU A 239 -26.83 -2.30 -15.16
N LEU A 240 -26.56 -3.60 -14.99
CA LEU A 240 -27.18 -4.62 -15.85
C LEU A 240 -28.66 -4.84 -15.56
N MET A 241 -29.07 -4.90 -14.28
CA MET A 241 -30.49 -5.06 -13.91
C MET A 241 -31.42 -3.94 -14.42
N LYS A 242 -30.88 -2.80 -14.87
CA LYS A 242 -31.69 -1.73 -15.51
C LYS A 242 -32.26 -2.16 -16.86
N PHE A 243 -31.65 -3.13 -17.53
CA PHE A 243 -32.13 -3.65 -18.80
C PHE A 243 -32.97 -4.91 -18.59
N LYS A 244 -34.14 -4.98 -19.25
CA LYS A 244 -35.09 -6.09 -19.09
C LYS A 244 -34.48 -7.47 -19.33
N ILE A 245 -33.57 -7.56 -20.31
CA ILE A 245 -32.86 -8.80 -20.70
C ILE A 245 -32.11 -9.42 -19.51
N PHE A 246 -31.46 -8.61 -18.69
CA PHE A 246 -30.71 -9.10 -17.52
C PHE A 246 -31.58 -9.27 -16.28
N SER A 247 -32.65 -8.47 -16.14
CA SER A 247 -33.60 -8.61 -15.01
C SER A 247 -34.39 -9.93 -15.04
N GLN A 248 -34.58 -10.50 -16.24
CA GLN A 248 -35.30 -11.77 -16.46
C GLN A 248 -34.34 -12.94 -16.76
N ALA A 249 -33.03 -12.73 -16.61
CA ALA A 249 -32.04 -13.74 -16.93
C ALA A 249 -32.19 -14.97 -16.01
N SER A 250 -32.03 -16.16 -16.58
CA SER A 250 -32.05 -17.40 -15.80
C SER A 250 -30.85 -17.46 -14.83
N PRO A 251 -30.89 -18.29 -13.77
CA PRO A 251 -29.75 -18.44 -12.86
C PRO A 251 -28.46 -18.86 -13.58
N LEU A 252 -28.58 -19.70 -14.62
CA LEU A 252 -27.44 -20.14 -15.43
C LEU A 252 -26.86 -18.99 -16.26
N GLN A 253 -27.72 -18.22 -16.94
CA GLN A 253 -27.28 -17.06 -17.72
C GLN A 253 -26.61 -16.00 -16.84
N SER A 254 -27.21 -15.72 -15.68
CA SER A 254 -26.65 -14.79 -14.70
C SER A 254 -25.28 -15.25 -14.19
N SER A 255 -25.11 -16.55 -13.95
CA SER A 255 -23.82 -17.11 -13.55
C SER A 255 -22.77 -16.97 -14.64
N ILE A 256 -23.11 -17.25 -15.90
CA ILE A 256 -22.17 -17.14 -17.04
C ILE A 256 -21.74 -15.68 -17.22
N ILE A 257 -22.68 -14.74 -17.19
CA ILE A 257 -22.38 -13.31 -17.36
C ILE A 257 -21.50 -12.82 -16.20
N ASN A 258 -21.81 -13.20 -14.96
CA ASN A 258 -20.97 -12.84 -13.81
C ASN A 258 -19.55 -13.40 -13.95
N LYS A 259 -19.37 -14.63 -14.46
CA LYS A 259 -18.05 -15.20 -14.74
C LYS A 259 -17.27 -14.42 -15.80
N ILE A 260 -17.93 -14.05 -16.90
CA ILE A 260 -17.32 -13.21 -17.95
C ILE A 260 -16.91 -11.86 -17.37
N LEU A 261 -17.77 -11.26 -16.54
CA LEU A 261 -17.51 -9.97 -15.93
C LEU A 261 -16.34 -10.03 -14.94
N THR A 262 -16.26 -11.08 -14.13
CA THR A 262 -15.12 -11.36 -13.25
C THR A 262 -13.82 -11.41 -14.05
N PHE A 263 -13.82 -12.10 -15.19
CA PHE A 263 -12.66 -12.19 -16.08
C PHE A 263 -12.24 -10.83 -16.63
N ILE A 264 -13.21 -10.02 -17.10
CA ILE A 264 -12.96 -8.66 -17.61
C ILE A 264 -12.38 -7.76 -16.51
N CYS A 265 -12.97 -7.75 -15.31
CA CYS A 265 -12.46 -7.00 -14.17
C CYS A 265 -11.03 -7.44 -13.81
N GLY A 266 -10.75 -8.75 -13.80
CA GLY A 266 -9.41 -9.27 -13.55
C GLY A 266 -8.38 -8.81 -14.59
N ALA A 267 -8.73 -8.81 -15.87
CA ALA A 267 -7.87 -8.30 -16.94
C ALA A 267 -7.58 -6.79 -16.78
N ILE A 268 -8.58 -6.00 -16.38
CA ILE A 268 -8.40 -4.57 -16.08
C ILE A 268 -7.42 -4.37 -14.91
N PHE A 269 -7.50 -5.21 -13.87
CA PHE A 269 -6.58 -5.10 -12.71
C PHE A 269 -5.13 -5.40 -13.10
N ILE A 270 -4.91 -6.42 -13.94
CA ILE A 270 -3.58 -6.74 -14.47
C ILE A 270 -3.05 -5.57 -15.31
N ALA A 271 -3.88 -5.01 -16.19
CA ALA A 271 -3.49 -3.84 -16.99
C ALA A 271 -3.13 -2.63 -16.12
N MET A 272 -3.90 -2.38 -15.06
CA MET A 272 -3.61 -1.32 -14.10
C MET A 272 -2.31 -1.57 -13.33
N ALA A 273 -2.00 -2.81 -12.96
CA ALA A 273 -0.72 -3.14 -12.31
C ALA A 273 0.47 -2.82 -13.21
N PHE A 274 0.41 -3.15 -14.50
CA PHE A 274 1.44 -2.75 -15.46
C PHE A 274 1.57 -1.25 -15.65
N LEU A 275 0.46 -0.51 -15.61
CA LEU A 275 0.50 0.95 -15.66
C LEU A 275 1.20 1.53 -14.43
N THR A 276 0.90 0.99 -13.23
CA THR A 276 1.54 1.43 -11.99
C THR A 276 3.03 1.08 -11.91
N ALA A 277 3.45 -0.01 -12.56
CA ALA A 277 4.85 -0.43 -12.59
C ALA A 277 5.78 0.55 -13.32
N LYS A 278 5.25 1.33 -14.28
CA LYS A 278 6.06 2.21 -15.13
C LYS A 278 6.46 3.52 -14.46
N THR A 279 5.87 3.91 -13.32
CA THR A 279 6.15 5.22 -12.73
C THR A 279 5.91 5.22 -11.24
N GLU A 280 6.95 5.51 -10.45
CA GLU A 280 6.82 5.62 -8.98
C GLU A 280 5.88 6.75 -8.54
N SER A 281 5.83 7.84 -9.33
CA SER A 281 4.87 8.93 -9.09
C SER A 281 3.41 8.47 -9.18
N ILE A 282 3.11 7.42 -9.95
CA ILE A 282 1.74 6.89 -10.08
C ILE A 282 1.28 6.26 -8.77
N ILE A 283 2.16 5.64 -7.98
CA ILE A 283 1.78 5.00 -6.70
C ILE A 283 1.36 6.06 -5.68
N GLN A 284 2.15 7.12 -5.56
CA GLN A 284 1.86 8.22 -4.64
C GLN A 284 0.63 9.02 -5.10
N LEU A 285 0.51 9.28 -6.40
CA LEU A 285 -0.66 9.91 -7.01
C LEU A 285 -1.92 9.07 -6.76
N THR A 286 -1.86 7.77 -7.02
CA THR A 286 -2.98 6.84 -6.82
C THR A 286 -3.43 6.81 -5.37
N SER A 287 -2.50 6.67 -4.43
CA SER A 287 -2.82 6.58 -3.01
C SER A 287 -3.51 7.87 -2.53
N SER A 288 -3.05 9.01 -3.02
CA SER A 288 -3.62 10.32 -2.70
C SER A 288 -5.02 10.50 -3.30
N VAL A 289 -5.19 10.15 -4.59
CA VAL A 289 -6.51 10.17 -5.26
C VAL A 289 -7.48 9.22 -4.57
N SER A 290 -7.01 8.05 -4.15
CA SER A 290 -7.84 7.08 -3.45
C SER A 290 -8.35 7.64 -2.12
N GLY A 291 -7.48 8.31 -1.35
CA GLY A 291 -7.87 8.99 -0.11
C GLY A 291 -8.94 10.06 -0.32
N ILE A 292 -8.80 10.88 -1.36
CA ILE A 292 -9.79 11.90 -1.74
C ILE A 292 -11.16 11.24 -2.03
N LEU A 293 -11.18 10.19 -2.83
CA LEU A 293 -12.41 9.50 -3.20
C LEU A 293 -13.10 8.83 -2.01
N ILE A 294 -12.32 8.19 -1.12
CA ILE A 294 -12.81 7.56 0.11
C ILE A 294 -13.53 8.61 0.99
N GLY A 295 -12.88 9.76 1.23
CA GLY A 295 -13.47 10.84 2.03
C GLY A 295 -14.77 11.39 1.44
N LEU A 296 -14.82 11.61 0.12
CA LEU A 296 -16.03 12.07 -0.57
C LEU A 296 -17.19 11.09 -0.43
N ILE A 297 -16.92 9.80 -0.67
CA ILE A 297 -17.94 8.74 -0.61
C ILE A 297 -18.54 8.65 0.80
N PHE A 298 -17.69 8.66 1.82
CA PHE A 298 -18.13 8.60 3.21
C PHE A 298 -18.89 9.84 3.65
N GLY A 299 -18.45 11.03 3.22
CA GLY A 299 -19.15 12.29 3.50
C GLY A 299 -20.59 12.30 3.00
N ILE A 300 -20.83 11.81 1.77
CA ILE A 300 -22.19 11.70 1.21
C ILE A 300 -23.02 10.68 2.00
N PHE A 301 -22.41 9.56 2.39
CA PHE A 301 -23.11 8.52 3.14
C PHE A 301 -23.53 9.03 4.53
N MET A 302 -22.62 9.74 5.23
CA MET A 302 -22.92 10.40 6.49
C MET A 302 -23.96 11.52 6.34
N LEU A 303 -23.93 12.28 5.24
CA LEU A 303 -24.96 13.26 4.94
C LEU A 303 -26.35 12.60 4.83
N GLY A 304 -26.42 11.44 4.16
CA GLY A 304 -27.67 10.68 4.02
C GLY A 304 -28.16 10.05 5.33
N LEU A 305 -27.26 9.60 6.19
CA LEU A 305 -27.59 8.97 7.48
C LEU A 305 -27.96 9.97 8.57
N CYS A 306 -27.16 11.02 8.74
CA CYS A 306 -27.27 11.93 9.89
C CYS A 306 -28.25 13.08 9.65
N PHE A 307 -28.49 13.45 8.39
CA PHE A 307 -29.30 14.62 8.04
C PHE A 307 -30.56 14.24 7.27
N PRO A 308 -31.71 14.07 7.95
CA PRO A 308 -32.96 13.64 7.30
C PRO A 308 -33.52 14.65 6.28
N ARG A 309 -33.04 15.89 6.30
CA ARG A 309 -33.40 16.95 5.33
C ARG A 309 -32.46 17.02 4.11
N SER A 310 -31.55 16.05 3.96
CA SER A 310 -30.64 16.01 2.82
C SER A 310 -31.41 15.83 1.51
N ASN A 311 -30.97 16.55 0.46
CA ASN A 311 -31.60 16.51 -0.86
C ASN A 311 -30.56 16.21 -1.94
N ARG A 312 -31.04 15.75 -3.11
CA ARG A 312 -30.18 15.39 -4.25
C ARG A 312 -29.27 16.54 -4.70
N LYS A 313 -29.77 17.78 -4.70
CA LYS A 313 -28.97 18.95 -5.12
C LYS A 313 -27.83 19.20 -4.15
N GLY A 314 -28.10 19.16 -2.84
CA GLY A 314 -27.13 19.32 -1.75
C GLY A 314 -26.02 18.27 -1.78
N ALA A 315 -26.38 17.01 -2.06
CA ALA A 315 -25.40 15.94 -2.25
C ALA A 315 -24.47 16.24 -3.44
N TRP A 316 -25.01 16.62 -4.60
CA TRP A 316 -24.20 16.96 -5.78
C TRP A 316 -23.31 18.19 -5.56
N THR A 317 -23.85 19.26 -4.96
CA THR A 317 -23.05 20.44 -4.64
C THR A 317 -21.94 20.12 -3.66
N GLY A 318 -22.23 19.32 -2.62
CA GLY A 318 -21.23 18.87 -1.65
C GLY A 318 -20.08 18.10 -2.29
N ILE A 319 -20.39 17.17 -3.21
CA ILE A 319 -19.38 16.40 -3.96
C ILE A 319 -18.50 17.32 -4.79
N ILE A 320 -19.09 18.23 -5.57
CA ILE A 320 -18.36 19.10 -6.49
C ILE A 320 -17.45 20.05 -5.71
N VAL A 321 -18.00 20.74 -4.70
CA VAL A 321 -17.24 21.69 -3.87
C VAL A 321 -16.11 20.97 -3.13
N SER A 322 -16.39 19.83 -2.51
CA SER A 322 -15.37 19.05 -1.80
C SER A 322 -14.29 18.52 -2.73
N SER A 323 -14.65 18.09 -3.95
CA SER A 323 -13.67 17.62 -4.94
C SER A 323 -12.74 18.74 -5.38
N ILE A 324 -13.27 19.94 -5.65
CA ILE A 324 -12.47 21.12 -6.01
C ILE A 324 -11.52 21.49 -4.87
N PHE A 325 -12.04 21.53 -3.63
CA PHE A 325 -11.25 21.88 -2.46
C PHE A 325 -10.14 20.86 -2.16
N LEU A 326 -10.45 19.57 -2.24
CA LEU A 326 -9.46 18.50 -2.04
C LEU A 326 -8.41 18.47 -3.16
N LEU A 327 -8.82 18.77 -4.40
CA LEU A 327 -7.87 18.90 -5.51
C LEU A 327 -6.93 20.10 -5.29
N TRP A 328 -7.45 21.23 -4.81
CA TRP A 328 -6.63 22.39 -4.45
C TRP A 328 -5.63 22.07 -3.35
N ILE A 329 -6.06 21.40 -2.28
CA ILE A 329 -5.16 20.93 -1.21
C ILE A 329 -4.09 19.99 -1.77
N TYR A 330 -4.49 19.04 -2.63
CA TYR A 330 -3.56 18.07 -3.22
C TYR A 330 -2.49 18.75 -4.09
N ILE A 331 -2.89 19.67 -4.97
CA ILE A 331 -1.95 20.46 -5.80
C ILE A 331 -1.04 21.31 -4.90
N GLY A 332 -1.59 21.91 -3.84
CA GLY A 332 -0.81 22.63 -2.84
C GLY A 332 0.23 21.74 -2.16
N ALA A 333 -0.14 20.51 -1.79
CA ALA A 333 0.76 19.53 -1.19
C ALA A 333 1.86 19.07 -2.15
N LEU A 334 1.57 18.94 -3.45
CA LEU A 334 2.60 18.62 -4.45
C LEU A 334 3.62 19.75 -4.64
N LYS A 335 3.18 21.01 -4.52
CA LYS A 335 4.04 22.18 -4.78
C LYS A 335 4.80 22.69 -3.55
N TYR A 336 4.17 22.63 -2.38
CA TYR A 336 4.66 23.20 -1.14
C TYR A 336 4.86 22.16 -0.02
N GLY A 337 4.58 20.88 -0.30
CA GLY A 337 4.75 19.81 0.66
C GLY A 337 6.21 19.70 1.09
N LYS A 338 6.44 19.59 2.40
CA LYS A 338 7.74 19.24 2.93
C LYS A 338 7.93 17.73 2.79
N SER A 339 9.12 17.32 2.37
CA SER A 339 9.52 15.92 2.44
C SER A 339 9.37 15.42 3.88
N PRO A 340 8.89 14.19 4.09
CA PRO A 340 8.78 13.64 5.43
C PRO A 340 10.17 13.60 6.07
N ASN A 341 10.27 13.97 7.35
CA ASN A 341 11.49 13.78 8.11
C ASN A 341 11.71 12.29 8.31
N ILE A 342 12.62 11.71 7.53
CA ILE A 342 13.04 10.32 7.69
C ILE A 342 14.05 10.29 8.83
N LEU A 343 13.77 9.51 9.87
CA LEU A 343 14.71 9.27 10.96
C LEU A 343 16.01 8.67 10.40
N PRO A 344 17.18 9.04 10.95
CA PRO A 344 18.47 8.68 10.39
C PRO A 344 18.61 7.16 10.26
N LEU A 345 19.23 6.75 9.16
CA LEU A 345 19.66 5.40 8.85
C LEU A 345 21.19 5.45 8.75
N SER A 346 21.88 4.38 9.12
CA SER A 346 23.35 4.33 9.18
C SER A 346 23.88 3.13 8.38
N THR A 347 25.08 3.30 7.82
CA THR A 347 25.87 2.26 7.14
C THR A 347 27.21 2.01 7.85
N GLU A 348 27.40 2.58 9.04
CA GLU A 348 28.68 2.52 9.78
C GLU A 348 29.12 1.09 10.15
N VAL A 349 28.16 0.16 10.25
CA VAL A 349 28.39 -1.25 10.62
C VAL A 349 28.28 -2.16 9.38
N CYS A 350 28.15 -1.60 8.17
CA CYS A 350 28.13 -2.43 6.97
C CYS A 350 29.50 -3.08 6.71
N PRO A 351 29.53 -4.37 6.35
CA PRO A 351 30.75 -4.98 5.83
C PRO A 351 31.18 -4.17 4.59
N ILE A 352 32.41 -3.67 4.59
CA ILE A 352 32.99 -3.06 3.40
C ILE A 352 33.20 -4.20 2.40
N ASP A 353 32.29 -4.35 1.45
CA ASP A 353 32.56 -5.16 0.28
C ASP A 353 33.71 -4.49 -0.48
N MET A 354 34.92 -5.03 -0.33
CA MET A 354 36.11 -4.63 -1.10
C MET A 354 35.95 -5.03 -2.57
N ILE A 355 34.98 -4.47 -3.29
CA ILE A 355 34.87 -4.59 -4.74
C ILE A 355 34.45 -3.24 -5.31
N SER A 356 35.41 -2.31 -5.38
CA SER A 356 35.74 -1.63 -6.63
C SER A 356 37.08 -0.88 -6.50
N ASN A 357 38.17 -1.63 -6.30
CA ASN A 357 39.43 -1.26 -6.92
C ASN A 357 39.22 -1.39 -8.44
N LYS A 358 38.61 -0.40 -9.08
CA LYS A 358 38.96 -0.11 -10.47
C LYS A 358 40.34 0.51 -10.42
N THR A 359 41.33 -0.37 -10.54
CA THR A 359 42.66 -0.12 -11.06
C THR A 359 42.64 1.02 -12.08
N PHE A 360 43.06 2.22 -11.66
CA PHE A 360 43.83 3.10 -12.53
C PHE A 360 45.30 2.87 -12.15
N ALA A 361 45.88 1.83 -12.75
CA ALA A 361 47.31 1.63 -12.77
C ALA A 361 47.75 1.58 -14.24
N GLY A 362 48.65 2.50 -14.61
CA GLY A 362 49.23 2.70 -15.95
C GLY A 362 48.54 3.85 -16.68
N SER A 363 49.15 5.01 -16.90
CA SER A 363 50.53 5.24 -17.37
C SER A 363 51.16 6.51 -16.78
N ASN A 364 52.44 6.39 -16.42
CA ASN A 364 53.36 7.51 -16.27
C ASN A 364 53.48 8.24 -17.61
N ASP A 365 53.37 9.57 -17.59
CA ASP A 365 54.27 10.46 -18.33
C ASP A 365 54.27 11.85 -17.69
N THR A 366 55.45 12.24 -17.22
CA THR A 366 55.81 13.60 -16.77
C THR A 366 55.98 14.53 -17.98
N ILE A 367 55.42 15.75 -17.91
CA ILE A 367 56.08 17.07 -18.08
C ILE A 367 55.04 18.19 -18.29
N ALA A 368 55.17 19.21 -17.42
CA ALA A 368 54.80 20.63 -17.49
C ALA A 368 53.87 21.22 -18.58
N GLY A 369 52.96 22.09 -18.13
CA GLY A 369 52.79 23.43 -18.71
C GLY A 369 51.48 23.75 -19.46
N ASN A 370 50.85 24.82 -19.00
CA ASN A 370 49.99 25.80 -19.71
C ASN A 370 48.46 25.63 -19.74
N GLU A 371 47.84 26.79 -19.47
CA GLU A 371 46.43 27.17 -19.57
C GLU A 371 45.82 26.91 -20.96
N MET A 372 44.55 26.50 -21.00
CA MET A 372 43.53 27.14 -21.83
C MET A 372 42.13 26.58 -21.54
N ASP A 373 41.18 27.49 -21.33
CA ASP A 373 39.73 27.27 -21.34
C ASP A 373 39.24 26.65 -22.65
N PHE A 374 38.21 25.79 -22.60
CA PHE A 374 37.03 25.93 -23.47
C PHE A 374 35.85 25.05 -22.99
N ASN A 375 34.78 25.75 -22.60
CA ASN A 375 33.35 25.41 -22.51
C ASN A 375 32.85 24.08 -23.14
N GLY A 376 32.02 23.34 -22.38
CA GLY A 376 31.31 22.13 -22.83
C GLY A 376 30.15 21.69 -21.92
N THR A 377 29.17 22.58 -21.76
CA THR A 377 27.81 22.46 -21.19
C THR A 377 27.16 21.07 -21.07
N ARG A 378 26.76 20.67 -19.85
CA ARG A 378 25.37 20.24 -19.53
C ARG A 378 25.06 20.26 -18.02
N SER A 379 24.66 21.46 -17.61
CA SER A 379 23.70 21.85 -16.56
C SER A 379 23.06 20.77 -15.68
N ILE A 380 23.52 20.75 -14.43
CA ILE A 380 22.81 20.37 -13.21
C ILE A 380 21.79 21.48 -12.90
N LEU A 381 20.52 21.15 -12.74
CA LEU A 381 19.45 22.08 -12.33
C LEU A 381 19.10 21.85 -10.85
N PHE A 382 19.90 22.44 -9.96
CA PHE A 382 19.44 22.84 -8.63
C PHE A 382 19.12 24.33 -8.70
N GLN A 383 17.85 24.68 -8.87
CA GLN A 383 17.42 26.07 -8.81
C GLN A 383 17.15 26.46 -7.35
N ASN A 384 18.15 27.13 -6.78
CA ASN A 384 18.06 27.95 -5.58
C ASN A 384 17.28 29.23 -5.93
N LYS A 385 16.18 29.52 -5.20
CA LYS A 385 15.60 30.88 -5.07
C LYS A 385 15.84 31.26 -3.61
N GLY A 386 16.64 32.25 -3.25
CA GLY A 386 16.77 33.56 -3.86
C GLY A 386 16.17 34.58 -2.89
N ASN A 387 17.00 35.03 -1.95
CA ASN A 387 16.77 36.14 -1.03
C ASN A 387 16.24 37.37 -1.78
N HIS A 388 15.19 38.00 -1.24
CA HIS A 388 14.95 39.43 -1.46
C HIS A 388 14.91 40.13 -0.10
N SER A 389 15.98 40.88 0.15
CA SER A 389 16.07 41.96 1.13
C SER A 389 15.21 43.14 0.66
N GLY A 390 14.32 43.61 1.53
CA GLY A 390 13.54 44.83 1.38
C GLY A 390 13.35 45.49 2.74
N THR A 391 14.33 46.32 3.11
CA THR A 391 14.24 47.57 3.89
C THR A 391 13.15 47.74 4.95
N GLN A 392 13.62 47.88 6.19
CA GLN A 392 12.94 48.50 7.33
C GLN A 392 12.37 49.89 6.99
N LYS A 393 11.17 50.17 7.52
CA LYS A 393 10.76 51.51 7.95
C LYS A 393 9.88 51.39 9.20
N GLU A 394 10.32 52.04 10.27
CA GLU A 394 9.56 52.37 11.47
C GLU A 394 8.37 53.29 11.16
N GLU A 395 7.24 53.11 11.84
CA GLU A 395 6.66 54.07 12.82
C GLU A 395 5.18 53.76 13.12
N ARG A 396 4.88 53.77 14.44
CA ARG A 396 3.59 53.88 15.17
C ARG A 396 2.52 52.79 15.07
#